data_AF-A0AA91SYQ0-F1
#
_entry.id   AF-A0AA91SYQ0-F1
#
_cell.length_a   1.000
_cell.length_b   1.000
_cell.length_c   1.000
_cell.angle_alpha   90.00
_cell.angle_beta   90.00
_cell.angle_gamma   90.00
#
_symmetry.space_group_name_H-M   'P 1'
#
loop_
_entity.id
_entity.type
_entity.pdbx_description
1 polymer ?
#
loop_
_entity_poly.entity_id
_entity_poly.type
_entity_poly.pdbx_seq_one_letter_code
_entity_poly.pdbx_strand_id
1 'polypeptide(L)'
;MQIGRFRLGMRTIKSALAVFICMLVFHFFQRGNPLIAALSAVFSLRQDLTSTVSFGRSRIIGNSIGGVLAIIFFFIKHYFHNDFLVELFLLPVLVIITIVVSDGIDNNSGIISAISTLLMISLSIPQGESTLYALQRVFDTFIGTFIALGINFVLRPPEDEKKKELAEDLVELQKKERTLRKNLVEIEKQIEKQKK
;
A
#
# COMPACT_ATOMS: atom_id res chain seq x y z
N MET A 1 -4.28 14.24 -20.92
CA MET A 1 -4.74 15.63 -21.19
C MET A 1 -4.01 16.58 -20.26
N GLN A 2 -3.35 17.62 -20.77
CA GLN A 2 -2.67 18.63 -19.94
C GLN A 2 -3.50 19.91 -19.92
N ILE A 3 -3.91 20.36 -18.74
CA ILE A 3 -4.59 21.65 -18.53
C ILE A 3 -3.62 22.51 -17.73
N GLY A 4 -2.86 23.36 -18.42
CA GLY A 4 -1.79 24.15 -17.82
C GLY A 4 -0.75 23.24 -17.15
N ARG A 5 -0.56 23.42 -15.82
CA ARG A 5 0.37 22.60 -15.01
C ARG A 5 -0.19 21.23 -14.59
N PHE A 6 -1.47 20.97 -14.83
CA PHE A 6 -2.13 19.74 -14.37
C PHE A 6 -2.16 18.69 -15.47
N ARG A 7 -1.69 17.48 -15.17
CA ARG A 7 -1.74 16.33 -16.08
C ARG A 7 -2.81 15.35 -15.60
N LEU A 8 -3.80 15.12 -16.44
CA LEU A 8 -4.77 14.03 -16.29
C LEU A 8 -4.29 12.87 -17.17
N GLY A 9 -3.61 11.93 -16.53
CA GLY A 9 -3.08 10.71 -17.16
C GLY A 9 -3.99 9.50 -16.94
N MET A 10 -3.74 8.42 -17.68
CA MET A 10 -4.56 7.20 -17.62
C MET A 10 -4.64 6.60 -16.20
N ARG A 11 -3.55 6.65 -15.43
CA ARG A 11 -3.54 6.19 -14.02
C ARG A 11 -4.55 6.94 -13.15
N THR A 12 -4.71 8.25 -13.35
CA THR A 12 -5.69 9.06 -12.59
C THR A 12 -7.12 8.62 -12.87
N ILE A 13 -7.44 8.37 -14.15
CA ILE A 13 -8.77 7.87 -14.56
C ILE A 13 -9.03 6.49 -13.96
N LYS A 14 -8.05 5.58 -14.04
CA LYS A 14 -8.14 4.23 -13.44
C LYS A 14 -8.39 4.28 -11.94
N SER A 15 -7.72 5.19 -11.22
CA SER A 15 -7.93 5.36 -9.78
C SER A 15 -9.36 5.82 -9.46
N ALA A 16 -9.88 6.81 -10.19
CA ALA A 16 -11.26 7.26 -10.01
C ALA A 16 -12.27 6.14 -10.33
N LEU A 17 -12.05 5.41 -11.43
CA LEU A 17 -12.88 4.26 -11.80
C LEU A 17 -12.81 3.14 -10.77
N ALA A 18 -11.65 2.91 -10.15
CA ALA A 18 -11.49 1.90 -9.10
C ALA A 18 -12.28 2.23 -7.85
N VAL A 19 -12.25 3.48 -7.42
CA VAL A 19 -13.08 3.95 -6.30
C VAL A 19 -14.55 3.80 -6.65
N PHE A 20 -14.96 4.22 -7.85
CA PHE A 20 -16.34 4.07 -8.33
C PHE A 20 -16.81 2.61 -8.30
N ILE A 21 -16.00 1.67 -8.81
CA ILE A 21 -16.33 0.25 -8.81
C ILE A 21 -16.38 -0.30 -7.38
N CYS A 22 -15.46 0.09 -6.49
CA CYS A 22 -15.51 -0.31 -5.07
C CYS A 22 -16.82 0.14 -4.41
N MET A 23 -17.25 1.38 -4.66
CA MET A 23 -18.52 1.90 -4.14
C MET A 23 -19.72 1.12 -4.67
N LEU A 24 -19.76 0.82 -5.97
CA LEU A 24 -20.85 0.03 -6.56
C LEU A 24 -20.89 -1.38 -5.96
N VAL A 25 -19.76 -2.07 -5.87
CA VAL A 25 -19.69 -3.41 -5.26
C VAL A 25 -20.21 -3.36 -3.83
N PHE A 26 -19.77 -2.41 -3.01
CA PHE A 26 -20.21 -2.34 -1.61
C PHE A 26 -21.70 -2.00 -1.47
N HIS A 27 -22.23 -1.15 -2.37
CA HIS A 27 -23.64 -0.81 -2.40
C HIS A 27 -24.51 -2.03 -2.78
N PHE A 28 -24.20 -2.71 -3.89
CA PHE A 28 -25.01 -3.84 -4.37
C PHE A 28 -24.95 -5.05 -3.44
N PHE A 29 -23.80 -5.31 -2.82
CA PHE A 29 -23.65 -6.42 -1.86
C PHE A 29 -24.00 -6.03 -0.42
N GLN A 30 -24.50 -4.80 -0.19
CA GLN A 30 -24.86 -4.28 1.14
C GLN A 30 -23.75 -4.48 2.19
N ARG A 31 -22.49 -4.30 1.78
CA ARG A 31 -21.29 -4.63 2.58
C ARG A 31 -20.87 -3.52 3.56
N GLY A 32 -21.60 -2.40 3.55
CA GLY A 32 -21.33 -1.23 4.39
C GLY A 32 -20.32 -0.27 3.77
N ASN A 33 -19.45 0.32 4.59
CA ASN A 33 -18.56 1.40 4.16
C ASN A 33 -17.42 0.90 3.23
N PRO A 34 -17.29 1.44 1.99
CA PRO A 34 -16.29 1.04 1.00
C PRO A 34 -14.88 1.62 1.21
N LEU A 35 -14.67 2.47 2.21
CA LEU A 35 -13.43 3.23 2.41
C LEU A 35 -12.17 2.36 2.31
N ILE A 36 -12.17 1.21 2.97
CA ILE A 36 -11.00 0.31 3.01
C ILE A 36 -10.70 -0.28 1.63
N ALA A 37 -11.72 -0.75 0.93
CA ALA A 37 -11.56 -1.29 -0.43
C ALA A 37 -11.12 -0.19 -1.41
N ALA A 38 -11.71 1.00 -1.33
CA ALA A 38 -11.35 2.13 -2.19
C ALA A 38 -9.89 2.56 -1.99
N LEU A 39 -9.44 2.74 -0.75
CA LEU A 39 -8.04 3.04 -0.44
C LEU A 39 -7.11 1.92 -0.94
N SER A 40 -7.51 0.67 -0.72
CA SER A 40 -6.71 -0.47 -1.16
C SER A 40 -6.58 -0.53 -2.68
N ALA A 41 -7.63 -0.20 -3.42
CA ALA A 41 -7.58 -0.16 -4.88
C ALA A 41 -6.65 0.95 -5.39
N VAL A 42 -6.77 2.17 -4.86
CA VAL A 42 -5.93 3.31 -5.25
C VAL A 42 -4.45 3.03 -4.96
N PHE A 43 -4.15 2.47 -3.79
CA PHE A 43 -2.76 2.14 -3.42
C PHE A 43 -2.20 0.95 -4.21
N SER A 44 -3.04 0.07 -4.75
CA SER A 44 -2.60 -1.07 -5.56
C SER A 44 -2.29 -0.68 -7.01
N LEU A 45 -3.02 0.28 -7.58
CA LEU A 45 -2.84 0.70 -8.97
C LEU A 45 -1.43 1.27 -9.24
N ARG A 46 -0.76 0.73 -10.25
CA ARG A 46 0.49 1.26 -10.83
C ARG A 46 0.27 1.66 -12.29
N GLN A 47 1.31 2.14 -12.96
CA GLN A 47 1.24 2.58 -14.37
C GLN A 47 1.01 1.40 -15.31
N ASP A 48 1.78 0.32 -15.14
CA ASP A 48 1.67 -0.91 -15.94
C ASP A 48 1.12 -2.09 -15.12
N LEU A 49 0.66 -3.11 -15.85
CA LEU A 49 0.05 -4.30 -15.25
C LEU A 49 1.05 -5.14 -14.45
N THR A 50 2.27 -5.31 -14.96
CA THR A 50 3.29 -6.15 -14.32
C THR A 50 3.67 -5.60 -12.95
N SER A 51 3.91 -4.29 -12.86
CA SER A 51 4.17 -3.62 -11.58
C SER A 51 2.96 -3.63 -10.67
N THR A 52 1.74 -3.54 -11.21
CA THR A 52 0.50 -3.67 -10.41
C THR A 52 0.33 -5.07 -9.84
N VAL A 53 0.64 -6.12 -10.61
CA VAL A 53 0.58 -7.52 -10.13
C VAL A 53 1.64 -7.76 -9.06
N SER A 54 2.88 -7.37 -9.31
CA SER A 54 3.97 -7.48 -8.34
C SER A 54 3.62 -6.74 -7.03
N PHE A 55 3.18 -5.49 -7.13
CA PHE A 55 2.80 -4.70 -5.97
C PHE A 55 1.54 -5.24 -5.28
N GLY A 56 0.55 -5.70 -6.05
CA GLY A 56 -0.67 -6.33 -5.54
C GLY A 56 -0.38 -7.59 -4.73
N ARG A 57 0.56 -8.43 -5.17
CA ARG A 57 1.02 -9.60 -4.41
C ARG A 57 1.64 -9.17 -3.07
N SER A 58 2.57 -8.22 -3.09
CA SER A 58 3.18 -7.69 -1.86
C SER A 58 2.17 -7.09 -0.91
N ARG A 59 1.10 -6.48 -1.45
CA ARG A 59 -0.01 -5.93 -0.70
C ARG A 59 -0.88 -7.01 -0.05
N ILE A 60 -1.19 -8.08 -0.78
CA ILE A 60 -1.96 -9.22 -0.22
C ILE A 60 -1.19 -9.84 0.95
N ILE A 61 0.12 -10.06 0.80
CA ILE A 61 0.98 -10.58 1.87
C ILE A 61 1.02 -9.59 3.04
N GLY A 62 1.27 -8.30 2.77
CA GLY A 62 1.35 -7.28 3.80
C GLY A 62 0.04 -7.13 4.58
N ASN A 63 -1.10 -7.04 3.89
CA ASN A 63 -2.41 -6.93 4.53
C ASN A 63 -2.77 -8.19 5.32
N SER A 64 -2.30 -9.36 4.90
CA SER A 64 -2.47 -10.60 5.68
C SER A 64 -1.70 -10.52 7.00
N ILE A 65 -0.42 -10.09 6.97
CA ILE A 65 0.40 -9.92 8.18
C ILE A 65 -0.23 -8.87 9.10
N GLY A 66 -0.52 -7.67 8.58
CA GLY A 66 -1.14 -6.60 9.35
C GLY A 66 -2.51 -6.97 9.90
N GLY A 67 -3.32 -7.70 9.11
CA GLY A 67 -4.64 -8.18 9.51
C GLY A 67 -4.59 -9.22 10.63
N VAL A 68 -3.68 -10.19 10.54
CA VAL A 68 -3.46 -11.19 11.61
C VAL A 68 -3.01 -10.50 12.90
N LEU A 69 -2.05 -9.59 12.83
CA LEU A 69 -1.57 -8.85 14.00
C LEU A 69 -2.65 -7.91 14.57
N ALA A 70 -3.51 -7.32 13.73
CA ALA A 70 -4.64 -6.52 14.19
C ALA A 70 -5.71 -7.36 14.91
N ILE A 71 -5.95 -8.58 14.45
CA ILE A 71 -6.86 -9.52 15.13
C ILE A 71 -6.28 -9.91 16.49
N ILE A 72 -4.98 -10.19 16.57
CA ILE A 72 -4.28 -10.45 17.83
C ILE A 72 -4.39 -9.24 18.77
N PHE A 73 -4.14 -8.03 18.26
CA PHE A 73 -4.32 -6.78 18.99
C PHE A 73 -5.73 -6.66 19.56
N PHE A 74 -6.75 -6.90 18.73
CA PHE A 74 -8.15 -6.81 19.10
C PHE A 74 -8.50 -7.76 20.25
N PHE A 75 -8.04 -9.02 20.20
CA PHE A 75 -8.25 -9.98 21.28
C PHE A 75 -7.58 -9.56 22.59
N ILE A 76 -6.33 -9.10 22.52
CA ILE A 76 -5.60 -8.66 23.72
C ILE A 76 -6.30 -7.43 24.31
N LYS A 77 -6.62 -6.43 23.49
CA LYS A 77 -7.31 -5.21 23.93
C LYS A 77 -8.65 -5.53 24.60
N HIS A 78 -9.42 -6.45 24.02
CA HIS A 78 -10.69 -6.89 24.61
C HIS A 78 -10.48 -7.57 25.98
N TYR A 79 -9.49 -8.45 26.11
CA TYR A 79 -9.14 -9.11 27.37
C TYR A 79 -8.79 -8.10 28.49
N PHE A 80 -8.13 -7.00 28.14
CA PHE A 80 -7.79 -5.91 29.07
C PHE A 80 -8.87 -4.81 29.13
N HIS A 81 -10.14 -5.13 28.84
CA HIS A 81 -11.27 -4.19 28.95
C HIS A 81 -11.10 -2.89 28.15
N ASN A 82 -10.37 -2.94 27.04
CA ASN A 82 -10.07 -1.81 26.16
C ASN A 82 -9.25 -0.69 26.83
N ASP A 83 -8.38 -1.04 27.78
CA ASP A 83 -7.47 -0.10 28.43
C ASP A 83 -6.56 0.61 27.39
N PHE A 84 -6.51 1.94 27.49
CA PHE A 84 -5.69 2.79 26.65
C PHE A 84 -4.20 2.50 26.78
N LEU A 85 -3.70 2.10 27.97
CA LEU A 85 -2.30 1.77 28.17
C LEU A 85 -1.88 0.54 27.36
N VAL A 86 -2.77 -0.45 27.25
CA VAL A 86 -2.53 -1.62 26.40
C VAL A 86 -2.42 -1.18 24.95
N GLU A 87 -3.33 -0.34 24.46
CA GLU A 87 -3.22 0.22 23.11
C GLU A 87 -1.92 1.00 22.90
N LEU A 88 -1.56 1.87 23.85
CA LEU A 88 -0.39 2.74 23.80
C LEU A 88 0.93 1.98 23.69
N PHE A 89 1.08 0.87 24.41
CA PHE A 89 2.33 0.09 24.42
C PHE A 89 2.33 -1.08 23.44
N LEU A 90 1.19 -1.76 23.26
CA LEU A 90 1.10 -2.93 22.39
C LEU A 90 1.18 -2.55 20.91
N LEU A 91 0.52 -1.46 20.50
CA LEU A 91 0.44 -1.10 19.09
C LEU A 91 1.81 -0.78 18.47
N PRO A 92 2.70 0.02 19.12
CA PRO A 92 4.07 0.22 18.63
C PRO A 92 4.87 -1.08 18.55
N VAL A 93 4.72 -1.99 19.52
CA VAL A 93 5.39 -3.30 19.50
C VAL A 93 4.92 -4.12 18.29
N LEU A 94 3.62 -4.16 18.01
CA LEU A 94 3.09 -4.85 16.84
C LEU A 94 3.54 -4.21 15.53
N VAL A 95 3.74 -2.90 15.48
CA VAL A 95 4.33 -2.23 14.30
C VAL A 95 5.78 -2.70 14.09
N ILE A 96 6.59 -2.78 15.15
CA ILE A 96 7.97 -3.31 15.05
C ILE A 96 7.94 -4.76 14.54
N ILE A 97 7.08 -5.61 15.10
CA ILE A 97 6.92 -7.00 14.66
C ILE A 97 6.49 -7.05 13.19
N THR A 98 5.55 -6.21 12.77
CA THR A 98 5.10 -6.13 11.38
C THR A 98 6.26 -5.82 10.42
N ILE A 99 7.12 -4.86 10.80
CA ILE A 99 8.29 -4.48 10.01
C ILE A 99 9.27 -5.65 9.92
N VAL A 100 9.69 -6.22 11.06
CA VAL A 100 10.68 -7.29 11.11
C VAL A 100 10.21 -8.53 10.36
N VAL A 101 8.95 -8.93 10.54
CA VAL A 101 8.38 -10.09 9.83
C VAL A 101 8.31 -9.83 8.33
N SER A 102 7.86 -8.64 7.91
CA SER A 102 7.74 -8.31 6.49
C SER A 102 9.10 -8.18 5.80
N ASP A 103 10.10 -7.66 6.50
CA ASP A 103 11.48 -7.58 6.04
C ASP A 103 12.12 -8.97 5.94
N GLY A 104 11.96 -9.81 6.97
CA GLY A 104 12.51 -11.17 7.01
C GLY A 104 11.94 -12.14 5.97
N ILE A 105 10.84 -11.78 5.29
CA ILE A 105 10.29 -12.53 4.15
C ILE A 105 10.51 -11.83 2.80
N ASP A 106 11.39 -10.82 2.76
CA ASP A 106 11.71 -10.00 1.58
C ASP A 106 10.49 -9.29 0.96
N ASN A 107 9.47 -8.97 1.77
CA ASN A 107 8.27 -8.26 1.34
C ASN A 107 8.34 -6.77 1.66
N ASN A 108 9.50 -6.14 1.43
CA ASN A 108 9.78 -4.75 1.81
C ASN A 108 8.79 -3.76 1.20
N SER A 109 8.36 -3.98 -0.05
CA SER A 109 7.36 -3.16 -0.74
C SER A 109 5.96 -3.23 -0.12
N GLY A 110 5.68 -4.28 0.67
CA GLY A 110 4.42 -4.50 1.38
C GLY A 110 4.40 -3.95 2.82
N ILE A 111 5.54 -3.55 3.40
CA ILE A 111 5.65 -3.08 4.80
C ILE A 111 4.64 -1.96 5.11
N ILE A 112 4.61 -0.92 4.27
CA ILE A 112 3.68 0.21 4.46
C ILE A 112 2.23 -0.28 4.46
N SER A 113 1.90 -1.23 3.60
CA SER A 113 0.54 -1.79 3.53
C SER A 113 0.20 -2.63 4.75
N ALA A 114 1.16 -3.40 5.26
CA ALA A 114 1.00 -4.20 6.46
C ALA A 114 0.75 -3.32 7.68
N ILE A 115 1.58 -2.31 7.89
CA ILE A 115 1.43 -1.33 8.98
C ILE A 115 0.11 -0.57 8.83
N SER A 116 -0.22 -0.11 7.63
CA SER A 116 -1.49 0.60 7.38
C SER A 116 -2.69 -0.27 7.72
N THR A 117 -2.66 -1.56 7.37
CA THR A 117 -3.74 -2.50 7.68
C THR A 117 -3.85 -2.73 9.19
N LEU A 118 -2.71 -2.94 9.87
CA LEU A 118 -2.66 -3.06 11.33
C LEU A 118 -3.29 -1.83 12.00
N LEU A 119 -2.79 -0.63 11.70
CA LEU A 119 -3.24 0.60 12.34
C LEU A 119 -4.69 0.94 12.00
N MET A 120 -5.10 0.79 10.73
CA MET A 120 -6.46 1.08 10.31
C MET A 120 -7.47 0.18 11.04
N ILE A 121 -7.21 -1.12 11.15
CA ILE A 121 -8.10 -2.05 11.84
C ILE A 121 -8.07 -1.81 13.34
N SER A 122 -6.89 -1.66 13.94
CA SER A 122 -6.74 -1.46 15.39
C SER A 122 -7.31 -0.14 15.90
N LEU A 123 -7.27 0.93 15.10
CA LEU A 123 -7.69 2.28 15.51
C LEU A 123 -9.07 2.71 14.99
N SER A 124 -9.56 2.11 13.89
CA SER A 124 -10.83 2.54 13.27
C SER A 124 -12.02 1.67 13.64
N ILE A 125 -11.81 0.50 14.25
CA ILE A 125 -12.91 -0.37 14.68
C ILE A 125 -13.38 0.08 16.07
N PRO A 126 -14.67 0.45 16.22
CA PRO A 126 -15.24 0.82 17.52
C PRO A 126 -15.12 -0.28 18.57
N GLN A 127 -15.04 0.11 19.84
CA GLN A 127 -15.02 -0.84 20.95
C GLN A 127 -16.34 -1.63 20.99
N GLY A 128 -16.26 -2.96 21.15
CA GLY A 128 -17.43 -3.84 21.24
C GLY A 128 -17.88 -4.47 19.91
N GLU A 129 -17.20 -4.17 18.80
CA GLU A 129 -17.43 -4.87 17.52
C GLU A 129 -16.95 -6.34 17.56
N SER A 130 -17.41 -7.14 16.61
CA SER A 130 -17.03 -8.56 16.54
C SER A 130 -15.68 -8.78 15.88
N THR A 131 -14.97 -9.86 16.25
CA THR A 131 -13.78 -10.32 15.51
C THR A 131 -14.10 -10.59 14.03
N LEU A 132 -15.34 -11.01 13.73
CA LEU A 132 -15.83 -11.17 12.36
C LEU A 132 -15.79 -9.84 11.59
N TYR A 133 -16.13 -8.73 12.23
CA TYR A 133 -16.04 -7.40 11.62
C TYR A 133 -14.59 -7.07 11.27
N ALA A 134 -13.62 -7.33 12.16
CA ALA A 134 -12.20 -7.13 11.87
C ALA A 134 -11.72 -7.98 10.68
N LEU A 135 -12.12 -9.25 10.61
CA LEU A 135 -11.86 -10.13 9.47
C LEU A 135 -12.46 -9.57 8.18
N GLN A 136 -13.70 -9.07 8.21
CA GLN A 136 -14.32 -8.42 7.05
C GLN A 136 -13.50 -7.24 6.56
N ARG A 137 -12.93 -6.42 7.46
CA ARG A 137 -12.06 -5.30 7.08
C ARG A 137 -10.78 -5.76 6.40
N VAL A 138 -10.17 -6.87 6.82
CA VAL A 138 -9.04 -7.48 6.10
C VAL A 138 -9.46 -7.89 4.69
N PHE A 139 -10.60 -8.58 4.56
CA PHE A 139 -11.13 -8.98 3.25
C PHE A 139 -11.45 -7.78 2.34
N ASP A 140 -11.93 -6.67 2.89
CA ASP A 140 -12.17 -5.43 2.14
C ASP A 140 -10.89 -4.92 1.47
N THR A 141 -9.73 -5.09 2.11
CA THR A 141 -8.45 -4.73 1.49
C THR A 141 -8.12 -5.59 0.28
N PHE A 142 -8.49 -6.88 0.30
CA PHE A 142 -8.28 -7.78 -0.84
C PHE A 142 -9.21 -7.43 -1.99
N ILE A 143 -10.50 -7.15 -1.70
CA ILE A 143 -11.47 -6.72 -2.70
C ILE A 143 -10.94 -5.50 -3.47
N GLY A 144 -10.45 -4.48 -2.77
CA GLY A 144 -9.84 -3.32 -3.42
C GLY A 144 -8.64 -3.66 -4.29
N THR A 145 -7.76 -4.54 -3.80
CA THR A 145 -6.57 -4.99 -4.57
C THR A 145 -6.97 -5.72 -5.85
N PHE A 146 -7.98 -6.60 -5.79
CA PHE A 146 -8.48 -7.31 -6.96
C PHE A 146 -9.17 -6.39 -7.96
N ILE A 147 -9.94 -5.40 -7.49
CA ILE A 147 -10.54 -4.39 -8.37
C ILE A 147 -9.45 -3.60 -9.10
N ALA A 148 -8.39 -3.18 -8.41
CA ALA A 148 -7.25 -2.51 -9.03
C ALA A 148 -6.56 -3.36 -10.10
N LEU A 149 -6.33 -4.64 -9.82
CA LEU A 149 -5.76 -5.58 -10.79
C LEU A 149 -6.67 -5.73 -12.01
N GLY A 150 -7.97 -5.90 -11.81
CA GLY A 150 -8.96 -6.01 -12.88
C GLY A 150 -9.00 -4.77 -13.76
N ILE A 151 -9.05 -3.59 -13.16
CA ILE A 151 -9.06 -2.32 -13.90
C ILE A 151 -7.79 -2.14 -14.71
N ASN A 152 -6.63 -2.42 -14.11
CA ASN A 152 -5.37 -2.25 -14.83
C ASN A 152 -5.15 -3.32 -15.90
N PHE A 153 -5.78 -4.48 -15.77
CA PHE A 153 -5.81 -5.52 -16.78
C PHE A 153 -6.65 -5.11 -18.00
N VAL A 154 -7.86 -4.59 -17.76
CA VAL A 154 -8.83 -4.20 -18.80
C VAL A 154 -8.42 -2.91 -19.50
N LEU A 155 -8.05 -1.88 -18.74
CA LEU A 155 -7.67 -0.59 -19.29
C LEU A 155 -6.16 -0.55 -19.48
N ARG A 156 -5.66 -0.89 -20.67
CA ARG A 156 -4.23 -0.75 -20.98
C ARG A 156 -3.92 0.66 -21.51
N PRO A 157 -2.79 1.27 -21.13
CA PRO A 157 -2.40 2.55 -21.72
C PRO A 157 -2.15 2.39 -23.23
N PRO A 158 -2.51 3.39 -24.06
CA PRO A 158 -2.17 3.41 -25.47
C PRO A 158 -0.65 3.38 -25.69
N GLU A 159 -0.19 2.89 -26.85
CA GLU A 159 1.24 2.80 -27.15
C GLU A 159 1.98 4.14 -27.06
N ASP A 160 1.34 5.24 -27.48
CA ASP A 160 1.95 6.57 -27.46
C ASP A 160 2.15 7.10 -26.04
N GLU A 161 1.21 6.81 -25.12
CA GLU A 161 1.36 7.15 -23.71
C GLU A 161 2.46 6.31 -23.08
N LYS A 162 2.54 5.02 -23.41
CA LYS A 162 3.61 4.12 -22.96
C LYS A 162 4.99 4.61 -23.42
N LYS A 163 5.14 5.03 -24.69
CA LYS A 163 6.41 5.60 -25.20
C LYS A 163 6.82 6.86 -24.45
N LYS A 164 5.86 7.75 -24.16
CA LYS A 164 6.12 8.96 -23.36
C LYS A 164 6.54 8.61 -21.93
N GLU A 165 5.87 7.66 -21.29
CA GLU A 165 6.25 7.18 -19.96
C GLU A 165 7.68 6.59 -19.96
N LEU A 166 8.04 5.74 -20.92
CA LEU A 166 9.39 5.19 -21.02
C LEU A 166 10.46 6.29 -21.23
N ALA A 167 10.15 7.32 -22.03
CA ALA A 167 11.06 8.44 -22.24
C ALA A 167 11.25 9.27 -20.96
N GLU A 168 10.18 9.50 -20.20
CA GLU A 168 10.22 10.15 -18.89
C GLU A 168 11.03 9.32 -17.88
N ASP A 169 10.78 8.01 -17.80
CA ASP A 169 11.51 7.08 -16.93
C ASP A 169 13.00 7.05 -17.26
N LEU A 170 13.37 7.05 -18.53
CA LEU A 170 14.77 7.08 -18.97
C LEU A 170 15.49 8.35 -18.49
N VAL A 171 14.84 9.52 -18.60
CA VAL A 171 15.39 10.79 -18.11
C VAL A 171 15.56 10.75 -16.59
N GLU A 172 14.59 10.20 -15.85
CA GLU A 172 14.68 10.06 -14.40
C GLU A 172 15.82 9.11 -14.00
N LEU A 173 15.97 7.97 -14.68
CA LEU A 173 17.04 7.00 -14.44
C LEU A 173 18.42 7.61 -14.70
N GLN A 174 18.59 8.36 -15.79
CA GLN A 174 19.83 9.09 -16.07
C GLN A 174 20.16 10.11 -14.98
N LYS A 175 19.14 10.80 -14.44
CA LYS A 175 19.31 11.74 -13.32
C LYS A 175 19.75 11.00 -12.06
N LYS A 176 19.13 9.86 -11.74
CA LYS A 176 19.52 9.00 -10.62
C LYS A 176 20.96 8.50 -10.77
N GLU A 177 21.34 8.03 -11.95
CA GLU A 177 22.70 7.57 -12.24
C GLU A 177 23.74 8.67 -12.00
N ARG A 178 23.49 9.89 -12.48
CA ARG A 178 24.38 11.04 -12.24
C ARG A 178 24.54 11.34 -10.75
N THR A 179 23.45 11.29 -9.98
CA THR A 179 23.49 11.50 -8.53
C THR A 179 24.27 10.39 -7.83
N LEU A 180 24.00 9.13 -8.19
CA LEU A 180 24.74 7.96 -7.66
C LEU A 180 26.24 8.10 -7.91
N ARG A 181 26.66 8.43 -9.14
CA ARG A 181 28.07 8.66 -9.46
C ARG A 181 28.70 9.76 -8.59
N LYS A 182 27.98 10.86 -8.33
CA LYS A 182 28.48 11.93 -7.44
C LYS A 182 28.65 11.45 -6.00
N ASN A 183 27.65 10.74 -5.46
CA ASN A 183 27.71 10.20 -4.11
C ASN A 183 28.84 9.18 -3.96
N LEU A 184 29.09 8.37 -5.00
CA LEU A 184 30.16 7.38 -5.02
C LEU A 184 31.54 8.03 -4.90
N VAL A 185 31.80 9.07 -5.70
CA VAL A 185 33.04 9.87 -5.62
C VAL A 185 33.20 10.54 -4.25
N GLU A 186 32.11 11.01 -3.64
CA GLU A 186 32.16 11.62 -2.32
C GLU A 186 32.51 10.62 -1.22
N ILE A 187 31.93 9.42 -1.26
CA ILE A 187 32.26 8.32 -0.34
C ILE A 187 33.72 7.89 -0.52
N GLU A 188 34.21 7.75 -1.76
CA GLU A 188 35.62 7.41 -2.02
C GLU A 188 36.57 8.44 -1.39
N LYS A 189 36.28 9.74 -1.53
CA LYS A 189 37.05 10.80 -0.87
C LYS A 189 36.99 10.74 0.66
N GLN A 190 35.84 10.38 1.23
CA GLN A 190 35.71 10.19 2.67
C GLN A 190 36.56 9.03 3.17
N ILE A 191 36.59 7.92 2.42
CA ILE A 191 37.42 6.75 2.72
C ILE A 191 38.91 7.12 2.63
N GLU A 192 39.34 7.86 1.60
CA GLU A 192 40.74 8.31 1.49
C GLU A 192 41.17 9.23 2.64
N LYS A 193 40.27 10.12 3.09
CA LYS A 193 40.52 11.00 4.25
C LYS A 193 40.65 10.23 5.57
N GLN A 194 39.93 9.11 5.73
CA GLN A 194 40.03 8.26 6.92
C GLN A 194 41.27 7.35 6.93
N LYS A 195 41.95 7.18 5.78
CA LYS A 195 43.19 6.40 5.65
C LYS A 195 44.47 7.21 5.87
N LYS A 196 44.37 8.54 6.06
CA LYS A 196 45.47 9.45 6.40
C LYS A 196 45.39 9.83 7.88
#